data_AF-A0A7C9CWI1-F1
#
_entry.id   AF-A0A7C9CWI1-F1
#
_cell.length_a   1.000
_cell.length_b   1.000
_cell.length_c   1.000
_cell.angle_alpha   90.00
_cell.angle_beta   90.00
_cell.angle_gamma   90.00
#
_symmetry.space_group_name_H-M   'P 1'
#
loop_
_entity.id
_entity.type
_entity.pdbx_description
1 polymer ?
#
loop_
_entity_poly.entity_id
_entity_poly.type
_entity_poly.pdbx_seq_one_letter_code
_entity_poly.pdbx_strand_id
1 'polypeptide(L)'
;VNTVAEQSYIYYSGFSGEEGDSQVTSYIWQKVFNFAVTILCPWPFWLKQYCVVGFCLVVAYLVSFSKASGAYILRPNGTFQIKAEEEAPLTVMKGPLLDEFHQQLTSWIHQITRIYKSKEHAEVEFMVGPIPIDDGIGKEIVTQITTTMKTNGTFYTDSNGRDFLRRIRDYRQDWDLEINQPIAGNYYPLNLGIYMEDGNTELSVLVDRAVGGSSIKDGQIEIMLHRRLVHDDSRGVGEALNETVCIHNDCKGLMVKGKFF
;
A
#
# COMPACT_ATOMS: atom_id res chain seq x y z
N VAL A 1 -16.28 20.81 -57.31
CA VAL A 1 -16.25 19.78 -56.25
C VAL A 1 -15.19 20.24 -55.24
N ASN A 2 -15.56 21.25 -54.43
CA ASN A 2 -15.86 21.14 -52.99
C ASN A 2 -14.59 20.83 -52.19
N THR A 3 -14.14 21.57 -51.18
CA THR A 3 -14.45 22.87 -50.57
C THR A 3 -13.33 23.04 -49.53
N VAL A 4 -12.73 24.23 -49.42
CA VAL A 4 -11.82 24.64 -48.33
C VAL A 4 -12.59 25.65 -47.47
N ALA A 5 -12.70 25.39 -46.17
CA ALA A 5 -13.14 26.26 -45.04
C ALA A 5 -13.47 25.32 -43.86
N GLU A 6 -13.32 25.59 -42.56
CA GLU A 6 -12.89 26.72 -41.74
C GLU A 6 -12.77 26.18 -40.29
N GLN A 7 -11.93 26.84 -39.46
CA GLN A 7 -12.11 27.13 -38.01
C GLN A 7 -12.47 26.01 -37.02
N SER A 8 -11.80 25.89 -35.87
CA SER A 8 -11.94 26.89 -34.81
C SER A 8 -10.91 26.67 -33.68
N TYR A 9 -10.21 27.75 -33.32
CA TYR A 9 -9.53 27.89 -32.04
C TYR A 9 -10.59 28.29 -31.01
N ILE A 10 -10.64 27.60 -29.86
CA ILE A 10 -11.39 28.10 -28.70
C ILE A 10 -10.38 28.59 -27.68
N TYR A 11 -10.19 29.90 -27.68
CA TYR A 11 -9.74 30.67 -26.54
C TYR A 11 -10.88 30.71 -25.51
N TYR A 12 -10.58 30.44 -24.23
CA TYR A 12 -11.39 30.98 -23.15
C TYR A 12 -10.64 32.15 -22.51
N SER A 13 -11.03 33.35 -22.93
CA SER A 13 -10.71 34.61 -22.27
C SER A 13 -11.72 34.88 -21.15
N GLY A 14 -11.22 35.18 -19.95
CA GLY A 14 -11.79 36.10 -18.96
C GLY A 14 -13.23 35.88 -18.50
N PHE A 15 -13.40 35.35 -17.29
CA PHE A 15 -14.44 35.83 -16.38
C PHE A 15 -13.80 36.75 -15.35
N SER A 16 -14.02 38.05 -15.54
CA SER A 16 -13.90 39.07 -14.49
C SER A 16 -15.14 38.98 -13.59
N GLY A 17 -14.95 38.96 -12.28
CA GLY A 17 -16.05 39.13 -11.32
C GLY A 17 -15.87 38.28 -10.08
N GLU A 18 -15.57 38.97 -8.98
CA GLU A 18 -15.57 38.47 -7.60
C GLU A 18 -16.91 37.79 -7.24
N GLU A 19 -16.85 36.90 -6.23
CA GLU A 19 -17.96 36.16 -5.60
C GLU A 19 -18.53 34.95 -6.37
N GLY A 20 -17.87 33.78 -6.26
CA GLY A 20 -18.46 32.51 -6.76
C GLY A 20 -17.75 31.19 -6.43
N ASP A 21 -16.52 31.21 -5.91
CA ASP A 21 -15.67 30.01 -5.85
C ASP A 21 -16.00 29.00 -4.73
N SER A 22 -16.76 29.40 -3.70
CA SER A 22 -17.06 28.52 -2.56
C SER A 22 -18.23 27.55 -2.81
N GLN A 23 -19.17 27.89 -3.69
CA GLN A 23 -20.33 27.05 -3.97
C GLN A 23 -20.05 25.98 -5.01
N VAL A 24 -19.22 26.25 -6.03
CA VAL A 24 -18.91 25.28 -7.09
C VAL A 24 -17.96 24.18 -6.57
N THR A 25 -16.98 24.56 -5.74
CA THR A 25 -16.14 23.59 -5.01
C THR A 25 -17.01 22.75 -4.07
N SER A 26 -17.87 23.38 -3.25
CA SER A 26 -18.83 22.68 -2.40
C SER A 26 -19.71 21.67 -3.15
N TYR A 27 -20.21 22.01 -4.34
CA TYR A 27 -21.11 21.14 -5.11
C TYR A 27 -20.41 19.93 -5.74
N ILE A 28 -19.17 20.10 -6.19
CA ILE A 28 -18.32 18.99 -6.69
C ILE A 28 -17.94 18.08 -5.51
N TRP A 29 -17.55 18.67 -4.37
CA TRP A 29 -17.23 17.91 -3.16
C TRP A 29 -18.45 17.17 -2.60
N GLN A 30 -19.66 17.73 -2.64
CA GLN A 30 -20.87 17.07 -2.15
C GLN A 30 -21.31 15.88 -3.03
N LYS A 31 -21.05 15.92 -4.35
CA LYS A 31 -21.24 14.76 -5.23
C LYS A 31 -20.18 13.68 -5.05
N VAL A 32 -18.93 14.04 -4.74
CA VAL A 32 -17.87 13.10 -4.35
C VAL A 32 -18.17 12.48 -2.98
N PHE A 33 -18.74 13.25 -2.04
CA PHE A 33 -19.07 12.80 -0.68
C PHE A 33 -20.32 11.90 -0.62
N ASN A 34 -21.36 12.18 -1.43
CA ASN A 34 -22.56 11.33 -1.49
C ASN A 34 -22.34 10.01 -2.26
N PHE A 35 -21.22 9.89 -2.98
CA PHE A 35 -20.80 8.62 -3.58
C PHE A 35 -19.93 7.77 -2.63
N ALA A 36 -19.48 8.35 -1.51
CA ALA A 36 -18.48 7.75 -0.61
C ALA A 36 -19.05 6.91 0.55
N VAL A 37 -20.37 6.63 0.59
CA VAL A 37 -20.98 5.83 1.68
C VAL A 37 -21.69 4.56 1.20
N THR A 38 -21.84 4.34 -0.11
CA THR A 38 -22.46 3.10 -0.60
C THR A 38 -21.87 2.67 -1.94
N ILE A 39 -20.65 2.14 -1.92
CA ILE A 39 -20.19 1.26 -3.00
C ILE A 39 -20.08 -0.13 -2.40
N LEU A 40 -21.08 -0.96 -2.72
CA LEU A 40 -21.08 -2.40 -2.48
C LEU A 40 -19.83 -2.99 -3.12
N CYS A 41 -18.88 -3.42 -2.29
CA CYS A 41 -17.81 -4.30 -2.71
C CYS A 41 -18.47 -5.58 -3.30
N PRO A 42 -18.15 -6.03 -4.52
CA PRO A 42 -18.81 -7.19 -5.13
C PRO A 42 -18.34 -8.54 -4.56
N TRP A 43 -17.83 -8.58 -3.33
CA TRP A 43 -17.33 -9.78 -2.66
C TRP A 43 -18.21 -10.14 -1.45
N PRO A 44 -18.37 -11.44 -1.12
CA PRO A 44 -19.36 -11.90 -0.16
C PRO A 44 -19.21 -11.22 1.22
N PHE A 45 -20.36 -10.97 1.84
CA PHE A 45 -20.68 -10.20 3.06
C PHE A 45 -19.82 -10.41 4.34
N TRP A 46 -18.75 -11.20 4.29
CA TRP A 46 -17.95 -11.63 5.45
C TRP A 46 -16.53 -11.05 5.50
N LEU A 47 -16.18 -10.13 4.60
CA LEU A 47 -14.93 -9.36 4.66
C LEU A 47 -15.26 -7.91 5.00
N LYS A 48 -15.00 -7.47 6.25
CA LYS A 48 -14.96 -6.04 6.61
C LYS A 48 -13.76 -5.40 5.91
N GLN A 49 -13.96 -5.10 4.64
CA GLN A 49 -12.95 -4.59 3.73
C GLN A 49 -13.29 -3.11 3.49
N TYR A 50 -12.43 -2.21 3.95
CA TYR A 50 -12.70 -0.77 3.91
C TYR A 50 -12.13 -0.18 2.62
N CYS A 51 -13.03 0.28 1.75
CA CYS A 51 -12.68 1.09 0.59
C CYS A 51 -12.76 2.57 0.97
N VAL A 52 -11.64 3.28 0.90
CA VAL A 52 -11.61 4.74 0.99
C VAL A 52 -11.19 5.23 -0.38
N VAL A 53 -12.08 5.95 -1.08
CA VAL A 53 -11.85 6.54 -2.40
C VAL A 53 -11.34 5.52 -3.44
N GLY A 54 -12.23 4.65 -3.92
CA GLY A 54 -11.94 3.77 -5.08
C GLY A 54 -10.89 2.66 -4.87
N PHE A 55 -10.22 2.64 -3.72
CA PHE A 55 -9.18 1.68 -3.40
C PHE A 55 -9.48 0.98 -2.07
N CYS A 56 -9.14 -0.30 -2.01
CA CYS A 56 -9.23 -1.06 -0.79
C CYS A 56 -7.84 -1.28 -0.20
N LEU A 57 -7.69 -0.87 1.07
CA LEU A 57 -6.51 -1.18 1.84
C LEU A 57 -6.74 -2.48 2.62
N VAL A 58 -5.88 -3.46 2.36
CA VAL A 58 -5.88 -4.77 2.99
C VAL A 58 -4.50 -5.03 3.57
N VAL A 59 -4.41 -5.39 4.85
CA VAL A 59 -3.13 -5.86 5.41
C VAL A 59 -3.04 -7.37 5.26
N ALA A 60 -1.93 -7.84 4.71
CA ALA A 60 -1.64 -9.26 4.50
C ALA A 60 -0.30 -9.63 5.15
N TYR A 61 -0.01 -10.92 5.19
CA TYR A 61 1.30 -11.42 5.59
C TYR A 61 1.75 -12.47 4.58
N LEU A 62 3.00 -12.39 4.20
CA LEU A 62 3.69 -13.46 3.52
C LEU A 62 4.22 -14.43 4.59
N VAL A 63 4.01 -15.72 4.34
CA VAL A 63 4.49 -16.77 5.25
C VAL A 63 5.61 -17.52 4.56
N SER A 64 6.71 -17.73 5.28
CA SER A 64 7.81 -18.59 4.82
C SER A 64 7.80 -19.92 5.56
N PHE A 65 7.67 -21.02 4.82
CA PHE A 65 7.82 -22.37 5.32
C PHE A 65 8.97 -23.06 4.55
N SER A 66 9.91 -23.67 5.28
CA SER A 66 10.85 -24.74 4.84
C SER A 66 12.17 -24.39 4.15
N LYS A 67 12.32 -23.31 3.37
CA LYS A 67 13.65 -22.88 2.86
C LYS A 67 13.89 -21.45 3.31
N ALA A 68 14.89 -21.26 4.17
CA ALA A 68 14.98 -20.10 5.04
C ALA A 68 14.97 -18.78 4.26
N SER A 69 13.84 -18.05 4.37
CA SER A 69 13.87 -16.59 4.34
C SER A 69 14.73 -16.14 5.53
N GLY A 70 15.49 -15.06 5.38
CA GLY A 70 16.37 -14.54 6.42
C GLY A 70 16.62 -13.05 6.28
N ALA A 71 17.74 -12.60 6.83
CA ALA A 71 18.13 -11.20 6.78
C ALA A 71 18.28 -10.68 5.34
N TYR A 72 18.72 -11.52 4.41
CA TYR A 72 18.96 -11.16 3.00
C TYR A 72 17.88 -11.70 2.08
N ILE A 73 17.49 -12.96 2.27
CA ILE A 73 16.64 -13.67 1.32
C ILE A 73 15.18 -13.49 1.70
N LEU A 74 14.35 -13.10 0.72
CA LEU A 74 12.90 -13.23 0.78
C LEU A 74 12.48 -14.52 0.05
N ARG A 75 11.86 -15.45 0.78
CA ARG A 75 11.35 -16.70 0.19
C ARG A 75 9.98 -17.09 0.76
N PRO A 76 8.91 -16.48 0.26
CA PRO A 76 7.56 -16.78 0.74
C PRO A 76 7.06 -18.11 0.14
N ASN A 77 6.31 -18.87 0.93
CA ASN A 77 5.58 -20.06 0.51
C ASN A 77 4.12 -19.76 0.13
N GLY A 78 3.73 -18.48 0.20
CA GLY A 78 2.40 -18.00 -0.16
C GLY A 78 2.07 -16.68 0.51
N THR A 79 0.96 -16.07 0.07
CA THR A 79 0.38 -14.86 0.65
C THR A 79 -0.87 -15.23 1.42
N PHE A 80 -0.94 -14.81 2.69
CA PHE A 80 -2.05 -15.06 3.58
C PHE A 80 -2.67 -13.74 4.01
N GLN A 81 -3.99 -13.65 3.92
CA GLN A 81 -4.71 -12.43 4.29
C GLN A 81 -4.90 -12.38 5.80
N ILE A 82 -4.63 -11.23 6.43
CA ILE A 82 -4.95 -11.03 7.84
C ILE A 82 -6.43 -10.68 7.91
N LYS A 83 -7.23 -11.59 8.48
CA LYS A 83 -8.60 -11.27 8.81
C LYS A 83 -8.60 -10.41 10.07
N ALA A 84 -9.29 -9.28 10.00
CA ALA A 84 -9.57 -8.50 11.20
C ALA A 84 -10.31 -9.39 12.19
N GLU A 85 -9.97 -9.29 13.48
CA GLU A 85 -10.74 -9.92 14.55
C GLU A 85 -12.21 -9.45 14.45
N GLU A 86 -13.19 -10.36 14.56
CA GLU A 86 -14.60 -10.07 14.22
C GLU A 86 -15.18 -8.87 14.99
N GLU A 87 -14.67 -8.65 16.21
CA GLU A 87 -15.03 -7.58 17.15
C GLU A 87 -14.08 -6.36 17.14
N ALA A 88 -13.14 -6.28 16.19
CA ALA A 88 -12.21 -5.17 16.08
C ALA A 88 -12.94 -3.80 16.08
N PRO A 89 -12.68 -2.93 17.08
CA PRO A 89 -13.34 -1.64 17.16
C PRO A 89 -12.79 -0.72 16.06
N LEU A 90 -13.68 -0.26 15.17
CA LEU A 90 -13.41 0.87 14.28
C LEU A 90 -13.80 2.15 15.02
N THR A 91 -12.83 3.01 15.32
CA THR A 91 -13.12 4.33 15.88
C THR A 91 -12.94 5.39 14.81
N VAL A 92 -14.00 6.18 14.57
CA VAL A 92 -13.97 7.27 13.60
C VAL A 92 -14.06 8.59 14.35
N MET A 93 -13.09 9.47 14.12
CA MET A 93 -13.01 10.79 14.74
C MET A 93 -13.06 11.85 13.64
N LYS A 94 -14.09 12.70 13.66
CA LYS A 94 -14.24 13.79 12.69
C LYS A 94 -13.90 15.12 13.34
N GLY A 95 -13.05 15.89 12.68
CA GLY A 95 -12.54 17.15 13.21
C GLY A 95 -12.65 18.30 12.22
N PRO A 96 -12.50 19.55 12.70
CA PRO A 96 -12.43 20.71 11.80
C PRO A 96 -11.18 20.67 10.91
N LEU A 97 -10.08 20.06 11.35
CA LEU A 97 -8.79 20.03 10.64
C LEU A 97 -8.54 18.74 9.85
N LEU A 98 -9.00 17.60 10.37
CA LEU A 98 -8.76 16.28 9.80
C LEU A 98 -9.81 15.29 10.29
N ASP A 99 -9.95 14.20 9.54
CA ASP A 99 -10.73 13.01 9.92
C ASP A 99 -9.77 11.84 10.15
N GLU A 100 -9.98 11.05 11.22
CA GLU A 100 -9.19 9.86 11.55
C GLU A 100 -10.04 8.60 11.61
N PHE A 101 -9.46 7.51 11.12
CA PHE A 101 -10.01 6.17 11.17
C PHE A 101 -9.00 5.28 11.89
N HIS A 102 -9.34 4.85 13.10
CA HIS A 102 -8.51 3.97 13.93
C HIS A 102 -9.01 2.54 13.76
N GLN A 103 -8.12 1.66 13.32
CA GLN A 103 -8.40 0.28 12.99
C GLN A 103 -7.43 -0.62 13.75
N GLN A 104 -7.97 -1.48 14.62
CA GLN A 104 -7.21 -2.57 15.21
C GLN A 104 -7.50 -3.83 14.42
N LEU A 105 -6.54 -4.34 13.64
CA LEU A 105 -6.77 -5.53 12.82
C LEU A 105 -6.57 -6.81 13.63
N THR A 106 -5.52 -6.82 14.45
CA THR A 106 -5.22 -7.89 15.42
C THR A 106 -4.70 -7.27 16.70
N SER A 107 -4.48 -8.09 17.73
CA SER A 107 -3.76 -7.68 18.95
C SER A 107 -2.35 -7.08 18.76
N TRP A 108 -1.73 -7.22 17.58
CA TRP A 108 -0.37 -6.77 17.29
C TRP A 108 -0.27 -5.97 15.97
N ILE A 109 -1.39 -5.63 15.34
CA ILE A 109 -1.46 -4.77 14.15
C ILE A 109 -2.53 -3.72 14.36
N HIS A 110 -2.08 -2.47 14.38
CA HIS A 110 -2.93 -1.30 14.44
C HIS A 110 -2.62 -0.38 13.27
N GLN A 111 -3.65 0.25 12.74
CA GLN A 111 -3.56 1.20 11.65
C GLN A 111 -4.41 2.43 11.95
N ILE A 112 -3.89 3.61 11.62
CA ILE A 112 -4.61 4.86 11.70
C ILE A 112 -4.51 5.56 10.35
N THR A 113 -5.64 5.73 9.69
CA THR A 113 -5.73 6.51 8.45
C THR A 113 -6.18 7.92 8.79
N ARG A 114 -5.40 8.93 8.41
CA ARG A 114 -5.70 10.35 8.62
C ARG A 114 -5.90 11.05 7.29
N ILE A 115 -6.99 11.79 7.18
CA ILE A 115 -7.30 12.62 6.02
C ILE A 115 -7.32 14.07 6.47
N TYR A 116 -6.27 14.82 6.15
CA TYR A 116 -6.18 16.24 6.47
C TYR A 116 -6.91 17.05 5.41
N LYS A 117 -7.71 18.04 5.83
CA LYS A 117 -8.47 18.89 4.88
C LYS A 117 -7.59 19.80 4.04
N SER A 118 -6.35 20.04 4.47
CA SER A 118 -5.36 20.88 3.79
C SER A 118 -4.33 20.09 2.98
N LYS A 119 -4.50 18.76 2.82
CA LYS A 119 -3.57 17.90 2.09
C LYS A 119 -4.29 17.10 1.00
N GLU A 120 -3.56 16.80 -0.07
CA GLU A 120 -4.06 16.05 -1.22
C GLU A 120 -3.73 14.54 -1.14
N HIS A 121 -3.36 14.05 0.04
CA HIS A 121 -3.07 12.63 0.30
C HIS A 121 -3.64 12.19 1.65
N ALA A 122 -3.85 10.88 1.79
CA ALA A 122 -4.13 10.26 3.08
C ALA A 122 -2.80 9.91 3.76
N GLU A 123 -2.70 10.03 5.08
CA GLU A 123 -1.59 9.45 5.83
C GLU A 123 -2.05 8.15 6.45
N VAL A 124 -1.34 7.05 6.20
CA VAL A 124 -1.60 5.77 6.86
C VAL A 124 -0.45 5.47 7.81
N GLU A 125 -0.74 5.59 9.10
CA GLU A 125 0.18 5.22 10.18
C GLU A 125 -0.06 3.77 10.57
N PHE A 126 0.99 2.97 10.59
CA PHE A 126 0.93 1.56 11.00
C PHE A 126 1.75 1.34 12.27
N MET A 127 1.29 0.42 13.09
CA MET A 127 2.01 -0.14 14.23
C MET A 127 1.95 -1.64 14.12
N VAL A 128 3.10 -2.28 13.88
CA VAL A 128 3.22 -3.72 13.65
C VAL A 128 4.17 -4.30 14.68
N GLY A 129 3.65 -5.23 15.48
CA GLY A 129 4.37 -6.04 16.44
C GLY A 129 3.73 -6.03 17.83
N PRO A 130 4.18 -6.92 18.73
CA PRO A 130 5.22 -7.94 18.50
C PRO A 130 4.71 -9.04 17.54
N ILE A 131 5.46 -9.33 16.47
CA ILE A 131 5.04 -10.37 15.52
C ILE A 131 5.13 -11.73 16.23
N PRO A 132 4.02 -12.48 16.37
CA PRO A 132 4.03 -13.75 17.09
C PRO A 132 4.80 -14.80 16.28
N ILE A 133 5.67 -15.54 16.96
CA ILE A 133 6.47 -16.64 16.37
C ILE A 133 6.39 -17.92 17.21
N ASP A 134 5.47 -17.99 18.18
CA ASP A 134 5.31 -19.13 19.09
C ASP A 134 4.85 -20.40 18.35
N ASP A 135 4.29 -20.22 17.14
CA ASP A 135 3.95 -21.28 16.19
C ASP A 135 5.16 -21.82 15.42
N GLY A 136 6.36 -21.27 15.64
CA GLY A 136 7.58 -21.63 14.92
C GLY A 136 7.60 -21.16 13.47
N ILE A 137 6.73 -20.19 13.09
CA ILE A 137 6.58 -19.72 11.71
C ILE A 137 7.02 -18.26 11.60
N GLY A 138 8.02 -18.01 10.75
CA GLY A 138 8.43 -16.66 10.37
C GLY A 138 7.38 -15.95 9.52
N LYS A 139 7.14 -14.67 9.82
CA LYS A 139 6.09 -13.85 9.19
C LYS A 139 6.66 -12.55 8.66
N GLU A 140 6.24 -12.19 7.46
CA GLU A 140 6.64 -10.98 6.75
C GLU A 140 5.38 -10.18 6.43
N ILE A 141 5.21 -9.06 7.10
CA ILE A 141 3.95 -8.31 7.11
C ILE A 141 3.96 -7.30 5.99
N VAL A 142 2.91 -7.30 5.17
CA VAL A 142 2.77 -6.44 4.00
C VAL A 142 1.44 -5.69 4.05
N THR A 143 1.44 -4.42 3.69
CA THR A 143 0.19 -3.72 3.34
C THR A 143 -0.05 -3.90 1.84
N GLN A 144 -1.28 -4.21 1.46
CA GLN A 144 -1.71 -4.39 0.08
C GLN A 144 -2.81 -3.37 -0.25
N ILE A 145 -2.56 -2.51 -1.22
CA ILE A 145 -3.53 -1.55 -1.74
C ILE A 145 -4.04 -2.12 -3.05
N THR A 146 -5.33 -2.43 -3.10
CA THR A 146 -5.97 -3.10 -4.25
C THR A 146 -6.98 -2.17 -4.90
N THR A 147 -6.94 -2.14 -6.22
CA THR A 147 -7.69 -1.26 -7.09
C THR A 147 -8.28 -2.05 -8.26
N THR A 148 -9.13 -1.43 -9.06
CA THR A 148 -9.61 -2.01 -10.33
C THR A 148 -8.79 -1.57 -11.56
N MET A 149 -7.65 -0.89 -11.34
CA MET A 149 -6.80 -0.36 -12.41
C MET A 149 -6.21 -1.49 -13.26
N LYS A 150 -6.16 -1.27 -14.57
CA LYS A 150 -5.58 -2.23 -15.53
C LYS A 150 -4.13 -1.85 -15.84
N THR A 151 -3.23 -2.22 -14.95
CA THR A 151 -1.81 -1.81 -15.02
C THR A 151 -0.95 -2.71 -15.92
N ASN A 152 -1.49 -3.83 -16.41
CA ASN A 152 -0.82 -4.74 -17.35
C ASN A 152 0.57 -5.19 -16.85
N GLY A 153 0.65 -5.55 -15.57
CA GLY A 153 1.89 -5.94 -14.89
C GLY A 153 2.95 -4.86 -14.76
N THR A 154 2.67 -3.60 -15.14
CA THR A 154 3.64 -2.50 -15.10
C THR A 154 3.45 -1.65 -13.85
N PHE A 155 4.57 -1.31 -13.21
CA PHE A 155 4.63 -0.41 -12.05
C PHE A 155 6.00 0.27 -12.02
N TYR A 156 6.16 1.30 -11.20
CA TYR A 156 7.36 2.14 -11.18
C TYR A 156 7.88 2.29 -9.75
N THR A 157 9.19 2.19 -9.58
CA THR A 157 9.84 2.31 -8.27
C THR A 157 11.00 3.29 -8.36
N ASP A 158 11.24 4.05 -7.29
CA ASP A 158 12.38 4.95 -7.24
C ASP A 158 13.74 4.21 -7.24
N SER A 159 14.79 4.93 -7.61
CA SER A 159 16.19 4.54 -7.42
C SER A 159 16.85 5.52 -6.47
N ASN A 160 16.98 5.12 -5.19
CA ASN A 160 17.56 5.95 -4.12
C ASN A 160 16.88 7.33 -3.98
N GLY A 161 15.56 7.38 -4.14
CA GLY A 161 14.76 8.59 -4.05
C GLY A 161 14.95 9.58 -5.19
N ARG A 162 15.44 9.12 -6.34
CA ARG A 162 15.65 9.93 -7.55
C ARG A 162 14.76 9.45 -8.68
N ASP A 163 15.35 8.87 -9.71
CA ASP A 163 14.66 8.45 -10.93
C ASP A 163 13.72 7.27 -10.65
N PHE A 164 12.54 7.31 -11.28
CA PHE A 164 11.62 6.18 -11.28
C PHE A 164 11.95 5.24 -12.43
N LEU A 165 12.12 3.96 -12.10
CA LEU A 165 12.41 2.90 -13.05
C LEU A 165 11.15 2.08 -13.31
N ARG A 166 10.84 1.89 -14.59
CA ARG A 166 9.73 1.03 -15.03
C ARG A 166 10.05 -0.43 -14.73
N ARG A 167 9.17 -1.09 -13.99
CA ARG A 167 9.21 -2.51 -13.65
C ARG A 167 8.06 -3.22 -14.35
N ILE A 168 8.32 -4.41 -14.86
CA ILE A 168 7.30 -5.29 -15.44
C ILE A 168 7.37 -6.61 -14.65
N ARG A 169 6.23 -7.04 -14.13
CA ARG A 169 6.11 -8.30 -13.39
C ARG A 169 6.59 -9.46 -14.26
N ASP A 170 7.40 -10.33 -13.67
CA ASP A 170 7.96 -11.55 -14.29
C ASP A 170 8.79 -11.31 -15.57
N TYR A 171 9.42 -10.14 -15.70
CA TYR A 171 10.20 -9.77 -16.87
C TYR A 171 11.57 -9.21 -16.51
N ARG A 172 12.55 -9.44 -17.39
CA ARG A 172 13.90 -8.84 -17.36
C ARG A 172 14.27 -8.37 -18.76
N GLN A 173 14.93 -7.22 -18.83
CA GLN A 173 15.32 -6.61 -20.11
C GLN A 173 16.51 -7.31 -20.75
N ASP A 174 17.46 -7.76 -19.92
CA ASP A 174 18.78 -8.19 -20.40
C ASP A 174 18.88 -9.71 -20.65
N TRP A 175 17.89 -10.50 -20.21
CA TRP A 175 17.85 -11.95 -20.42
C TRP A 175 16.43 -12.53 -20.29
N ASP A 176 16.23 -13.73 -20.83
CA ASP A 176 14.97 -14.48 -20.69
C ASP A 176 14.85 -15.06 -19.27
N LEU A 177 13.88 -14.57 -18.50
CA LEU A 177 13.69 -14.95 -17.10
C LEU A 177 12.93 -16.28 -16.97
N GLU A 178 13.53 -17.26 -16.29
CA GLU A 178 12.82 -18.41 -15.78
C GLU A 178 12.23 -18.11 -14.38
N ILE A 179 10.89 -18.14 -14.27
CA ILE A 179 10.17 -17.73 -13.07
C ILE A 179 10.23 -18.83 -12.00
N ASN A 180 11.21 -18.73 -11.11
CA ASN A 180 11.37 -19.66 -9.99
C ASN A 180 10.71 -19.16 -8.69
N GLN A 181 10.50 -17.84 -8.55
CA GLN A 181 9.95 -17.19 -7.36
C GLN A 181 9.02 -16.03 -7.78
N PRO A 182 7.72 -16.28 -7.99
CA PRO A 182 6.79 -15.30 -8.57
C PRO A 182 6.50 -14.10 -7.65
N ILE A 183 6.70 -14.24 -6.34
CA ILE A 183 6.56 -13.13 -5.40
C ILE A 183 7.92 -12.44 -5.22
N ALA A 184 8.90 -13.14 -4.65
CA ALA A 184 10.19 -12.55 -4.30
C ALA A 184 10.96 -11.99 -5.51
N GLY A 185 10.84 -12.61 -6.69
CA GLY A 185 11.49 -12.14 -7.91
C GLY A 185 10.95 -10.80 -8.42
N ASN A 186 9.82 -10.33 -7.91
CA ASN A 186 9.19 -9.07 -8.30
C ASN A 186 9.27 -7.99 -7.21
N TYR A 187 9.93 -8.25 -6.09
CA TYR A 187 10.17 -7.23 -5.06
C TYR A 187 11.32 -6.30 -5.45
N TYR A 188 11.13 -4.99 -5.24
CA TYR A 188 12.11 -3.95 -5.50
C TYR A 188 12.29 -3.04 -4.28
N PRO A 189 13.47 -2.41 -4.11
CA PRO A 189 13.70 -1.46 -3.03
C PRO A 189 12.94 -0.15 -3.31
N LEU A 190 12.29 0.39 -2.29
CA LEU A 190 11.64 1.70 -2.29
C LEU A 190 12.32 2.58 -1.24
N ASN A 191 12.75 3.78 -1.62
CA ASN A 191 13.26 4.79 -0.67
C ASN A 191 12.44 6.09 -0.68
N LEU A 192 11.72 6.33 -1.77
CA LEU A 192 10.77 7.44 -1.93
C LEU A 192 9.36 6.90 -2.12
N GLY A 193 9.16 5.96 -3.04
CA GLY A 193 7.83 5.45 -3.31
C GLY A 193 7.71 4.51 -4.51
N ILE A 194 6.48 4.08 -4.72
CA ILE A 194 6.03 3.21 -5.80
C ILE A 194 4.76 3.79 -6.40
N TYR A 195 4.61 3.71 -7.71
CA TYR A 195 3.34 4.08 -8.35
C TYR A 195 2.97 3.12 -9.49
N MET A 196 1.70 3.14 -9.84
CA MET A 196 1.16 2.45 -11.00
C MET A 196 0.09 3.30 -11.68
N GLU A 197 -0.06 3.14 -12.98
CA GLU A 197 -1.00 3.90 -13.80
C GLU A 197 -1.75 2.99 -14.78
N ASP A 198 -2.93 3.41 -15.21
CA ASP A 198 -3.71 2.74 -16.28
C ASP A 198 -4.01 3.66 -17.48
N GLY A 199 -3.27 4.76 -17.59
CA GLY A 199 -3.42 5.79 -18.63
C GLY A 199 -4.49 6.85 -18.33
N ASN A 200 -5.40 6.60 -17.39
CA ASN A 200 -6.38 7.58 -16.93
C ASN A 200 -6.15 8.00 -15.48
N THR A 201 -5.72 7.05 -14.66
CA THR A 201 -5.52 7.22 -13.22
C THR A 201 -4.12 6.78 -12.83
N GLU A 202 -3.56 7.46 -11.83
CA GLU A 202 -2.31 7.10 -11.19
C GLU A 202 -2.59 6.86 -9.70
N LEU A 203 -2.04 5.78 -9.16
CA LEU A 203 -1.96 5.55 -7.73
C LEU A 203 -0.50 5.54 -7.33
N SER A 204 -0.12 6.54 -6.53
CA SER A 204 1.22 6.74 -5.98
C SER A 204 1.21 6.48 -4.48
N VAL A 205 2.23 5.81 -3.98
CA VAL A 205 2.43 5.52 -2.55
C VAL A 205 3.84 5.93 -2.15
N LEU A 206 3.96 6.83 -1.17
CA LEU A 206 5.23 7.28 -0.63
C LEU A 206 5.54 6.60 0.70
N VAL A 207 6.83 6.38 0.96
CA VAL A 207 7.30 5.64 2.15
C VAL A 207 8.10 6.54 3.09
N ASP A 208 8.00 6.30 4.40
CA ASP A 208 8.77 7.04 5.41
C ASP A 208 10.21 6.54 5.60
N ARG A 209 10.54 5.37 5.02
CA ARG A 209 11.83 4.69 5.13
C ARG A 209 12.07 3.72 3.98
N ALA A 210 13.29 3.20 3.90
CA ALA A 210 13.62 2.12 2.97
C ALA A 210 12.82 0.85 3.27
N VAL A 211 12.05 0.38 2.29
CA VAL A 211 11.20 -0.82 2.38
C VAL A 211 11.24 -1.59 1.07
N GLY A 212 10.78 -2.85 1.10
CA GLY A 212 10.54 -3.62 -0.13
C GLY A 212 9.09 -3.45 -0.59
N GLY A 213 8.87 -3.32 -1.90
CA GLY A 213 7.51 -3.29 -2.46
C GLY A 213 7.42 -3.88 -3.86
N SER A 214 6.19 -4.14 -4.30
CA SER A 214 5.90 -4.75 -5.59
C SER A 214 4.46 -4.50 -6.08
N SER A 215 4.17 -4.96 -7.30
CA SER A 215 2.82 -5.14 -7.83
C SER A 215 2.62 -6.60 -8.28
N ILE A 216 2.19 -7.45 -7.36
CA ILE A 216 2.04 -8.90 -7.60
C ILE A 216 0.81 -9.24 -8.44
N LYS A 217 -0.23 -8.39 -8.39
CA LYS A 217 -1.42 -8.47 -9.25
C LYS A 217 -1.69 -7.12 -9.90
N ASP A 218 -2.36 -7.13 -11.05
CA ASP A 218 -2.77 -5.89 -11.70
C ASP A 218 -3.67 -5.07 -10.80
N GLY A 219 -3.43 -3.76 -10.80
CA GLY A 219 -4.13 -2.85 -9.90
C GLY A 219 -3.82 -3.07 -8.42
N GLN A 220 -2.74 -3.78 -8.07
CA GLN A 220 -2.32 -3.97 -6.68
C GLN A 220 -0.91 -3.41 -6.45
N ILE A 221 -0.73 -2.64 -5.37
CA ILE A 221 0.57 -2.30 -4.80
C ILE A 221 0.70 -3.01 -3.46
N GLU A 222 1.87 -3.56 -3.16
CA GLU A 222 2.18 -4.06 -1.82
C GLU A 222 3.52 -3.53 -1.30
N ILE A 223 3.57 -3.25 0.00
CA ILE A 223 4.74 -2.73 0.71
C ILE A 223 4.96 -3.55 1.97
N MET A 224 6.18 -4.03 2.17
CA MET A 224 6.58 -4.78 3.34
C MET A 224 6.87 -3.85 4.51
N LEU A 225 6.10 -3.99 5.59
CA LEU A 225 6.13 -3.11 6.75
C LEU A 225 7.11 -3.60 7.82
N HIS A 226 7.13 -4.91 8.08
CA HIS A 226 7.97 -5.52 9.11
C HIS A 226 8.12 -7.02 8.84
N ARG A 227 9.19 -7.65 9.36
CA ARG A 227 9.44 -9.09 9.20
C ARG A 227 10.15 -9.65 10.42
N ARG A 228 9.76 -10.85 10.81
CA ARG A 228 10.38 -11.59 11.92
C ARG A 228 10.48 -13.05 11.53
N LEU A 229 11.71 -13.58 11.55
CA LEU A 229 12.08 -14.87 10.99
C LEU A 229 12.71 -15.75 12.06
N VAL A 230 12.52 -17.07 11.93
CA VAL A 230 12.96 -18.07 12.92
C VAL A 230 14.20 -18.85 12.48
N HIS A 231 14.70 -18.59 11.27
CA HIS A 231 15.84 -19.27 10.67
C HIS A 231 16.82 -18.26 10.05
N ASP A 232 18.11 -18.61 10.04
CA ASP A 232 19.16 -17.94 9.26
C ASP A 232 19.11 -18.40 7.79
N ASP A 233 19.40 -17.50 6.85
CA ASP A 233 19.39 -17.80 5.41
C ASP A 233 20.76 -18.27 4.86
N SER A 234 21.73 -18.49 5.75
CA SER A 234 23.07 -18.99 5.45
C SER A 234 23.78 -18.13 4.41
N ARG A 235 23.74 -16.80 4.62
CA ARG A 235 24.50 -15.82 3.83
C ARG A 235 25.63 -15.13 4.60
N GLY A 236 25.88 -15.55 5.84
CA GLY A 236 27.09 -15.22 6.59
C GLY A 236 26.87 -14.53 7.94
N VAL A 237 25.65 -14.07 8.23
CA VAL A 237 25.34 -13.45 9.53
C VAL A 237 25.34 -14.50 10.65
N GLY A 238 24.75 -15.67 10.40
CA GLY A 238 24.74 -16.76 11.38
C GLY A 238 23.70 -16.59 12.48
N GLU A 239 22.70 -15.73 12.27
CA GLU A 239 21.58 -15.52 13.18
C GLU A 239 20.28 -15.30 12.41
N ALA A 240 19.15 -15.70 13.00
CA ALA A 240 17.84 -15.42 12.42
C ALA A 240 17.49 -13.93 12.61
N LEU A 241 16.76 -13.34 11.65
CA LEU A 241 16.21 -11.99 11.79
C LEU A 241 15.05 -11.99 12.83
N ASN A 242 15.41 -12.01 14.11
CA ASN A 242 14.51 -12.14 15.24
C ASN A 242 14.78 -11.03 16.28
N GLU A 243 14.50 -9.78 15.88
CA GLU A 243 14.72 -8.62 16.74
C GLU A 243 13.77 -8.63 17.95
N THR A 244 14.34 -8.41 19.13
CA THR A 244 13.60 -8.34 20.40
C THR A 244 14.04 -7.14 21.23
N VAL A 245 13.13 -6.64 22.05
CA VAL A 245 13.38 -5.59 23.05
C VAL A 245 13.12 -6.19 24.42
N CYS A 246 14.10 -6.10 25.31
CA CYS A 246 14.05 -6.70 26.64
C CYS A 246 14.02 -5.63 27.74
N ILE A 247 13.09 -5.75 28.70
CA ILE A 247 13.02 -4.92 29.90
C ILE A 247 12.90 -5.85 31.11
N HIS A 248 13.81 -5.74 32.09
CA HIS A 248 13.82 -6.54 33.32
C HIS A 248 13.59 -8.06 33.10
N ASN A 249 14.29 -8.64 32.12
CA ASN A 249 14.21 -10.05 31.67
C ASN A 249 12.90 -10.47 30.96
N ASP A 250 11.98 -9.55 30.67
CA ASP A 250 10.87 -9.78 29.75
C ASP A 250 11.26 -9.29 28.35
N CYS A 251 11.46 -10.22 27.42
CA CYS A 251 11.84 -9.94 26.03
C CYS A 251 10.66 -10.14 25.10
N LYS A 252 10.30 -9.10 24.34
CA LYS A 252 9.23 -9.13 23.35
C LYS A 252 9.77 -8.83 21.96
N GLY A 253 9.10 -9.34 20.93
CA GLY A 253 9.44 -9.00 19.54
C GLY A 253 9.39 -7.49 19.31
N LEU A 254 10.31 -6.97 18.52
CA LEU A 254 10.37 -5.55 18.19
C LEU A 254 9.06 -5.09 17.55
N MET A 255 8.55 -3.95 18.04
CA MET A 255 7.39 -3.26 17.47
C MET A 255 7.87 -2.09 16.63
N VAL A 256 7.36 -1.97 15.41
CA VAL A 256 7.70 -0.89 14.49
C VAL A 256 6.48 -0.01 14.28
N LYS A 257 6.70 1.30 14.37
CA LYS A 257 5.74 2.33 13.98
C LYS A 257 6.28 3.09 12.77
N GLY A 258 5.43 3.33 11.79
CA GLY A 258 5.78 4.08 10.59
C GLY A 258 4.58 4.65 9.85
N LYS A 259 4.84 5.31 8.74
CA LYS A 259 3.83 5.92 7.87
C LYS A 259 4.09 5.64 6.40
N PHE A 260 3.02 5.58 5.63
CA PHE A 260 3.03 5.76 4.18
C PHE A 260 1.92 6.73 3.79
N PHE A 261 2.03 7.28 2.58
CA PHE A 261 1.19 8.37 2.07
C PHE A 261 0.62 8.00 0.71
#